data_AF-A0A6P6HHI5-F1
#
_entry.id   AF-A0A6P6HHI5-F1
#
_cell.length_a   1.000
_cell.length_b   1.000
_cell.length_c   1.000
_cell.angle_alpha   90.00
_cell.angle_beta   90.00
_cell.angle_gamma   90.00
#
_symmetry.space_group_name_H-M   'P 1'
#
loop_
_entity.id
_entity.type
_entity.pdbx_description
1 polymer ?
#
loop_
_entity_poly.entity_id
_entity_poly.type
_entity_poly.pdbx_seq_one_letter_code
_entity_poly.pdbx_strand_id
1 'polypeptide(L)'
;MESIFHEKQEGSLCAQHCLNNLLQGEYFSPVELSSIAHQLDEEERMRMAEGGVTSEDYRTFLQQPSGNMDDSGFFSIQVISNALKVWGLELILFNSPEYQRLGIDPINERSFICNYKEHWFTVRKLGKQWFNLNSLLTGPELISDTYLALFLAQLQQEGSSRNVSQDIPQTSGTHLTSEELRKRREAYFEKQQQQQHPPAQLSHPRERPTTSSGALGSDPGDAMSEEDMLQAAVTMSLEVVRNNFKTEGKK
;
A
#
# COMPACT_ATOMS: atom_id res chain seq x y z
N MET A 1 -11.33 -6.38 32.14
CA MET A 1 -10.18 -5.57 31.71
C MET A 1 -10.09 -5.80 30.21
N GLU A 2 -10.47 -4.81 29.40
CA GLU A 2 -10.23 -4.89 27.96
C GLU A 2 -8.72 -4.94 27.76
N SER A 3 -8.20 -6.04 27.21
CA SER A 3 -6.77 -6.17 26.96
C SER A 3 -6.40 -5.20 25.85
N ILE A 4 -5.43 -4.32 26.11
CA ILE A 4 -4.85 -3.46 25.07
C ILE A 4 -4.20 -4.37 24.04
N PHE A 5 -4.60 -4.22 22.78
CA PHE A 5 -3.96 -4.93 21.69
C PHE A 5 -2.60 -4.29 21.43
N HIS A 6 -1.55 -5.10 21.45
CA HIS A 6 -0.19 -4.70 21.12
C HIS A 6 0.51 -5.83 20.37
N GLU A 7 0.81 -5.57 19.12
CA GLU A 7 1.57 -6.42 18.22
C GLU A 7 3.04 -5.97 18.24
N LYS A 8 3.91 -6.91 18.57
CA LYS A 8 5.36 -6.70 18.54
C LYS A 8 5.87 -6.89 17.14
N GLN A 9 6.89 -6.11 16.81
CA GLN A 9 7.53 -6.22 15.51
C GLN A 9 8.53 -7.36 15.47
N GLU A 10 8.45 -8.12 14.38
CA GLU A 10 9.47 -9.09 13.97
C GLU A 10 10.07 -8.60 12.65
N GLY A 11 11.41 -8.42 12.61
CA GLY A 11 12.09 -7.86 11.45
C GLY A 11 11.90 -6.35 11.30
N SER A 12 11.72 -5.87 10.07
CA SER A 12 11.65 -4.43 9.72
C SER A 12 10.24 -3.94 9.36
N LEU A 13 9.20 -4.74 9.61
CA LEU A 13 7.81 -4.50 9.20
C LEU A 13 7.06 -3.48 10.08
N CYS A 14 7.71 -2.36 10.41
CA CYS A 14 7.18 -1.38 11.35
C CYS A 14 5.82 -0.79 10.94
N ALA A 15 5.56 -0.60 9.65
CA ALA A 15 4.30 -0.05 9.16
C ALA A 15 3.09 -0.96 9.45
N GLN A 16 3.25 -2.29 9.33
CA GLN A 16 2.21 -3.25 9.68
C GLN A 16 1.82 -3.10 11.15
N HIS A 17 2.81 -3.24 12.04
CA HIS A 17 2.56 -3.22 13.47
C HIS A 17 2.09 -1.86 13.94
N CYS A 18 2.57 -0.77 13.33
CA CYS A 18 2.03 0.57 13.53
C CYS A 18 0.52 0.62 13.22
N LEU A 19 0.10 0.18 12.03
CA LEU A 19 -1.32 0.20 11.64
C LEU A 19 -2.19 -0.71 12.51
N ASN A 20 -1.72 -1.91 12.84
CA ASN A 20 -2.46 -2.86 13.66
C ASN A 20 -2.59 -2.40 15.12
N ASN A 21 -1.51 -1.84 15.69
CA ASN A 21 -1.54 -1.22 17.01
C ASN A 21 -2.46 -0.01 17.04
N LEU A 22 -2.44 0.81 15.99
CA LEU A 22 -3.39 1.90 15.82
C LEU A 22 -4.81 1.38 15.83
N LEU A 23 -5.16 0.42 14.99
CA LEU A 23 -6.53 -0.08 14.86
C LEU A 23 -6.98 -1.00 16.00
N GLN A 24 -6.06 -1.36 16.91
CA GLN A 24 -6.29 -2.28 18.02
C GLN A 24 -6.72 -3.68 17.52
N GLY A 25 -6.05 -4.19 16.49
CA GLY A 25 -6.23 -5.55 15.98
C GLY A 25 -5.36 -5.86 14.76
N GLU A 26 -5.27 -7.14 14.41
CA GLU A 26 -4.50 -7.65 13.26
C GLU A 26 -5.27 -7.44 11.96
N TYR A 27 -5.26 -6.22 11.44
CA TYR A 27 -6.05 -5.85 10.26
C TYR A 27 -5.23 -5.78 8.97
N PHE A 28 -3.93 -5.56 9.08
CA PHE A 28 -3.02 -5.50 7.95
C PHE A 28 -1.95 -6.58 8.07
N SER A 29 -1.62 -7.16 6.93
CA SER A 29 -0.49 -8.06 6.74
C SER A 29 0.55 -7.44 5.79
N PRO A 30 1.81 -7.93 5.77
CA PRO A 30 2.83 -7.43 4.86
C PRO A 30 2.43 -7.52 3.39
N VAL A 31 1.73 -8.60 3.02
CA VAL A 31 1.26 -8.85 1.65
C VAL A 31 0.25 -7.80 1.21
N GLU A 32 -0.64 -7.38 2.12
CA GLU A 32 -1.63 -6.35 1.84
C GLU A 32 -0.99 -4.97 1.70
N LEU A 33 -0.04 -4.63 2.57
CA LEU A 33 0.71 -3.38 2.45
C LEU A 33 1.56 -3.33 1.19
N SER A 34 2.17 -4.45 0.80
CA SER A 34 2.89 -4.58 -0.47
C SER A 34 1.96 -4.41 -1.68
N SER A 35 0.74 -4.95 -1.62
CA SER A 35 -0.27 -4.75 -2.68
C SER A 35 -0.69 -3.29 -2.81
N ILE A 36 -0.82 -2.57 -1.69
CA ILE A 36 -1.09 -1.12 -1.68
C ILE A 36 0.11 -0.36 -2.26
N ALA A 37 1.33 -0.71 -1.88
CA ALA A 37 2.55 -0.09 -2.40
C ALA A 37 2.66 -0.23 -3.93
N HIS A 38 2.49 -1.45 -4.45
CA HIS A 38 2.50 -1.71 -5.88
C HIS A 38 1.41 -0.95 -6.64
N GLN A 39 0.22 -0.82 -6.05
CA GLN A 39 -0.84 -0.01 -6.66
C GLN A 39 -0.43 1.46 -6.74
N LEU A 40 0.19 2.00 -5.69
CA LEU A 40 0.65 3.39 -5.70
C LEU A 40 1.74 3.62 -6.74
N ASP A 41 2.68 2.69 -6.87
CA ASP A 41 3.71 2.75 -7.91
C ASP A 41 3.08 2.74 -9.32
N GLU A 42 2.03 1.94 -9.53
CA GLU A 42 1.31 1.87 -10.80
C GLU A 42 0.52 3.16 -11.08
N GLU A 43 -0.15 3.73 -10.07
CA GLU A 43 -0.86 5.00 -10.21
C GLU A 43 0.11 6.16 -10.50
N GLU A 44 1.27 6.18 -9.85
CA GLU A 44 2.34 7.13 -10.12
C GLU A 44 2.88 6.95 -11.55
N ARG A 45 3.08 5.71 -11.99
CA ARG A 45 3.48 5.37 -13.36
C ARG A 45 2.48 5.88 -14.38
N MET A 46 1.19 5.64 -14.17
CA MET A 46 0.13 6.07 -15.08
C MET A 46 0.05 7.60 -15.18
N ARG A 47 0.20 8.32 -14.06
CA ARG A 47 0.28 9.79 -14.10
C ARG A 47 1.50 10.30 -14.86
N MET A 48 2.65 9.64 -14.71
CA MET A 48 3.85 9.99 -15.48
C MET A 48 3.66 9.70 -16.99
N ALA A 49 2.91 8.66 -17.34
CA ALA A 49 2.58 8.35 -18.73
C ALA A 49 1.72 9.43 -19.41
N GLU A 50 0.90 10.18 -18.65
CA GLU A 50 0.14 11.34 -19.16
C GLU A 50 1.07 12.47 -19.66
N GLY A 51 2.27 12.59 -19.07
CA GLY A 51 3.33 13.50 -19.53
C GLY A 51 4.07 13.02 -20.79
N GLY A 52 3.69 11.86 -21.33
CA GLY A 52 4.28 11.24 -22.52
C GLY A 52 5.18 10.06 -22.17
N VAL A 53 4.79 8.87 -22.61
CA VAL A 53 5.52 7.59 -22.41
C VAL A 53 6.90 7.54 -23.07
N THR A 54 7.20 8.46 -23.98
CA THR A 54 8.51 8.58 -24.64
C THR A 54 9.43 9.60 -23.98
N SER A 55 8.96 10.30 -22.94
CA SER A 55 9.75 11.30 -22.22
C SER A 55 10.93 10.65 -21.49
N GLU A 56 12.02 11.39 -21.35
CA GLU A 56 13.20 10.96 -20.58
C GLU A 56 12.84 10.76 -19.10
N ASP A 57 11.90 11.56 -18.59
CA ASP A 57 11.38 11.48 -17.23
C ASP A 57 10.64 10.15 -16.98
N TYR A 58 9.79 9.71 -17.91
CA TYR A 58 9.10 8.42 -17.81
C TYR A 58 10.08 7.23 -17.85
N ARG A 59 11.09 7.30 -18.72
CA ARG A 59 12.12 6.24 -18.80
C ARG A 59 12.99 6.17 -17.54
N THR A 60 13.29 7.33 -16.95
CA THR A 60 14.03 7.42 -15.69
C THR A 60 13.20 6.86 -14.54
N PHE A 61 11.92 7.21 -14.48
CA PHE A 61 10.98 6.70 -13.48
C PHE A 61 10.87 5.15 -13.53
N LEU A 62 10.79 4.56 -14.72
CA LEU A 62 10.75 3.10 -14.88
C LEU A 62 12.00 2.36 -14.40
N GLN A 63 13.14 3.04 -14.31
CA GLN A 63 14.39 2.47 -13.82
C GLN A 63 14.56 2.63 -12.32
N GLN A 64 13.77 3.49 -11.68
CA GLN A 64 13.84 3.69 -10.24
C GLN A 64 13.16 2.53 -9.51
N PRO A 65 13.76 2.05 -8.40
CA PRO A 65 13.08 1.12 -7.51
C PRO A 65 11.83 1.79 -6.90
N SER A 66 10.89 0.96 -6.44
CA SER A 66 9.67 1.44 -5.77
C SER A 66 10.05 2.40 -4.63
N GLY A 67 9.49 3.61 -4.66
CA GLY A 67 9.59 4.55 -3.55
C GLY A 67 8.65 4.21 -2.39
N ASN A 68 7.70 3.30 -2.62
CA ASN A 68 6.65 2.96 -1.67
C ASN A 68 6.98 1.75 -0.80
N MET A 69 7.85 0.86 -1.28
CA MET A 69 8.34 -0.32 -0.55
C MET A 69 9.80 -0.59 -0.90
N ASP A 70 10.64 -0.79 0.11
CA ASP A 70 12.04 -1.20 -0.09
C ASP A 70 12.25 -2.71 0.16
N ASP A 71 13.43 -3.21 -0.22
CA ASP A 71 13.82 -4.62 -0.02
C ASP A 71 14.00 -4.99 1.47
N SER A 72 14.02 -3.99 2.36
CA SER A 72 14.12 -4.19 3.80
C SER A 72 12.75 -4.42 4.45
N GLY A 73 11.65 -4.06 3.78
CA GLY A 73 10.28 -4.12 4.31
C GLY A 73 9.82 -2.81 4.95
N PHE A 74 10.52 -1.70 4.70
CA PHE A 74 10.08 -0.36 5.02
C PHE A 74 9.02 0.10 4.01
N PHE A 75 7.96 0.71 4.53
CA PHE A 75 6.87 1.27 3.74
C PHE A 75 6.83 2.79 3.86
N SER A 76 6.52 3.45 2.74
CA SER A 76 6.36 4.91 2.71
C SER A 76 5.12 5.37 3.49
N ILE A 77 5.10 6.66 3.83
CA ILE A 77 3.93 7.31 4.43
C ILE A 77 2.69 7.26 3.52
N GLN A 78 2.87 7.20 2.19
CA GLN A 78 1.76 7.12 1.24
C GLN A 78 1.04 5.77 1.36
N VAL A 79 1.78 4.68 1.58
CA VAL A 79 1.20 3.35 1.85
C VAL A 79 0.35 3.39 3.12
N ILE A 80 0.89 3.95 4.21
CA ILE A 80 0.18 4.10 5.49
C ILE A 80 -1.08 4.96 5.31
N SER A 81 -0.96 6.09 4.60
CA SER A 81 -2.09 6.99 4.33
C SER A 81 -3.20 6.29 3.55
N ASN A 82 -2.88 5.56 2.47
CA ASN A 82 -3.89 4.85 1.68
C ASN A 82 -4.49 3.65 2.43
N ALA A 83 -3.69 2.94 3.24
CA ALA A 83 -4.20 1.90 4.10
C ALA A 83 -5.28 2.45 5.05
N LEU A 84 -5.05 3.62 5.66
CA LEU A 84 -6.00 4.28 6.56
C LEU A 84 -7.28 4.77 5.86
N LYS A 85 -7.20 5.16 4.58
CA LYS A 85 -8.39 5.58 3.81
C LYS A 85 -9.44 4.47 3.70
N VAL A 86 -9.03 3.19 3.67
CA VAL A 86 -9.95 2.04 3.68
C VAL A 86 -10.87 2.07 4.92
N TRP A 87 -10.35 2.61 6.02
CA TRP A 87 -11.03 2.75 7.31
C TRP A 87 -11.81 4.06 7.43
N GLY A 88 -11.77 4.93 6.42
CA GLY A 88 -12.30 6.29 6.52
C GLY A 88 -11.51 7.16 7.50
N LEU A 89 -10.23 6.84 7.68
CA LEU A 89 -9.29 7.63 8.47
C LEU A 89 -8.44 8.47 7.52
N GLU A 90 -8.24 9.73 7.89
CA GLU A 90 -7.34 10.63 7.17
C GLU A 90 -6.10 10.88 8.01
N LEU A 91 -4.96 10.96 7.33
CA LEU A 91 -3.67 11.14 7.95
C LEU A 91 -3.18 12.56 7.67
N ILE A 92 -3.20 13.40 8.69
CA ILE A 92 -2.83 14.83 8.59
C ILE A 92 -1.47 15.05 9.23
N LEU A 93 -0.55 15.72 8.52
CA LEU A 93 0.73 16.11 9.08
C LEU A 93 0.52 17.09 10.24
N PHE A 94 1.08 16.76 11.41
CA PHE A 94 0.95 17.57 12.63
C PHE A 94 1.51 19.00 12.47
N ASN A 95 2.56 19.14 11.65
CA ASN A 95 3.17 20.44 11.37
C ASN A 95 2.50 21.19 10.20
N SER A 96 1.44 20.65 9.61
CA SER A 96 0.78 21.33 8.49
C SER A 96 0.10 22.62 8.97
N PRO A 97 0.10 23.69 8.15
CA PRO A 97 -0.69 24.89 8.44
C PRO A 97 -2.18 24.58 8.61
N GLU A 98 -2.67 23.53 7.96
CA GLU A 98 -4.03 23.05 8.11
C GLU A 98 -4.32 22.58 9.53
N TYR A 99 -3.48 21.71 10.09
CA TYR A 99 -3.63 21.26 11.47
C TYR A 99 -3.53 22.42 12.48
N GLN A 100 -2.60 23.35 12.26
CA GLN A 100 -2.46 24.53 13.12
C GLN A 100 -3.69 25.45 13.07
N ARG A 101 -4.32 25.61 11.89
CA ARG A 101 -5.55 26.40 11.73
C ARG A 101 -6.76 25.80 12.42
N LEU A 102 -6.80 24.49 12.59
CA LEU A 102 -7.87 23.81 13.32
C LEU A 102 -7.85 24.15 14.82
N GLY A 103 -6.71 24.60 15.36
CA GLY A 103 -6.58 25.01 16.77
C GLY A 103 -6.87 23.86 17.74
N ILE A 104 -6.72 22.61 17.29
CA ILE A 104 -7.01 21.43 18.09
C ILE A 104 -5.86 21.19 19.06
N ASP A 105 -6.20 21.11 20.35
CA ASP A 105 -5.24 20.72 21.37
C ASP A 105 -4.85 19.24 21.17
N PRO A 106 -3.55 18.90 21.02
CA PRO A 106 -3.09 17.53 20.80
C PRO A 106 -3.61 16.51 21.81
N ILE A 107 -3.96 16.92 23.04
CA ILE A 107 -4.52 16.02 24.06
C ILE A 107 -5.95 15.52 23.75
N ASN A 108 -6.65 16.23 22.86
CA ASN A 108 -8.01 15.91 22.43
C ASN A 108 -8.05 14.95 21.25
N GLU A 109 -6.90 14.72 20.62
CA GLU A 109 -6.78 13.73 19.56
C GLU A 109 -6.94 12.30 20.11
N ARG A 110 -7.23 11.38 19.19
CA ARG A 110 -7.41 9.96 19.53
C ARG A 110 -6.13 9.16 19.35
N SER A 111 -5.31 9.53 18.36
CA SER A 111 -4.07 8.83 18.05
C SER A 111 -3.14 9.61 17.14
N PHE A 112 -1.86 9.24 17.23
CA PHE A 112 -0.76 9.76 16.44
C PHE A 112 0.02 8.59 15.83
N ILE A 113 0.44 8.77 14.58
CA ILE A 113 1.48 7.97 13.94
C ILE A 113 2.74 8.82 13.89
N CYS A 114 3.82 8.27 14.43
CA CYS A 114 5.12 8.92 14.50
C CYS A 114 6.11 8.16 13.62
N ASN A 115 6.96 8.89 12.90
CA ASN A 115 8.16 8.36 12.27
C ASN A 115 9.39 8.95 12.95
N TYR A 116 10.18 8.12 13.60
CA TYR A 116 11.45 8.52 14.18
C TYR A 116 12.56 7.62 13.64
N LYS A 117 13.58 8.19 13.00
CA LYS A 117 14.71 7.43 12.41
C LYS A 117 14.27 6.24 11.56
N GLU A 118 13.35 6.48 10.61
CA GLU A 118 12.84 5.46 9.69
C GLU A 118 12.09 4.32 10.42
N HIS A 119 11.51 4.61 11.58
CA HIS A 119 10.68 3.68 12.34
C HIS A 119 9.29 4.25 12.61
N TRP A 120 8.27 3.54 12.14
CA TRP A 120 6.87 3.88 12.35
C TRP A 120 6.35 3.29 13.66
N PHE A 121 5.70 4.12 14.48
CA PHE A 121 5.04 3.66 15.69
C PHE A 121 3.80 4.49 16.01
N THR A 122 2.94 3.95 16.86
CA THR A 122 1.66 4.55 17.22
C THR A 122 1.65 5.03 18.67
N VAL A 123 1.06 6.19 18.89
CA VAL A 123 0.64 6.66 20.20
C VAL A 123 -0.87 6.82 20.19
N ARG A 124 -1.60 6.08 21.02
CA ARG A 124 -3.07 6.07 20.99
C ARG A 124 -3.65 6.30 22.39
N LYS A 125 -4.74 7.06 22.44
CA LYS A 125 -5.54 7.26 23.64
C LYS A 125 -6.52 6.10 23.79
N LEU A 126 -6.36 5.33 24.87
CA LEU A 126 -7.23 4.21 25.22
C LEU A 126 -7.93 4.54 26.54
N GLY A 127 -9.25 4.72 26.49
CA GLY A 127 -10.02 5.24 27.62
C GLY A 127 -9.63 6.69 27.94
N LYS A 128 -9.01 6.91 29.09
CA LYS A 128 -8.59 8.24 29.58
C LYS A 128 -7.07 8.45 29.54
N GLN A 129 -6.32 7.47 29.03
CA GLN A 129 -4.87 7.42 29.14
C GLN A 129 -4.23 7.26 27.76
N TRP A 130 -3.04 7.81 27.60
CA TRP A 130 -2.24 7.67 26.38
C TRP A 130 -1.28 6.50 26.52
N PHE A 131 -1.11 5.74 25.44
CA PHE A 131 -0.19 4.61 25.39
C PHE A 131 0.74 4.74 24.20
N ASN A 132 2.03 4.50 24.45
CA ASN A 132 3.02 4.23 23.42
C ASN A 132 2.86 2.77 23.00
N LEU A 133 2.50 2.57 21.74
CA LEU A 133 2.34 1.25 21.13
C LEU A 133 3.46 1.00 20.13
N ASN A 134 4.67 1.50 20.42
CA ASN A 134 5.84 1.16 19.65
C ASN A 134 6.05 -0.36 19.66
N SER A 135 6.12 -0.93 18.46
CA SER A 135 6.24 -2.36 18.21
C SER A 135 7.57 -2.95 18.70
N LEU A 136 8.59 -2.12 18.92
CA LEU A 136 9.88 -2.52 19.53
C LEU A 136 9.80 -2.69 21.05
N LEU A 137 8.71 -2.24 21.69
CA LEU A 137 8.52 -2.38 23.13
C LEU A 137 8.05 -3.79 23.50
N THR A 138 8.27 -4.17 24.75
CA THR A 138 7.77 -5.45 25.28
C THR A 138 6.27 -5.45 25.55
N GLY A 139 5.62 -4.28 25.51
CA GLY A 139 4.20 -4.09 25.73
C GLY A 139 3.81 -2.61 25.60
N PRO A 140 2.53 -2.28 25.79
CA PRO A 140 2.04 -0.90 25.78
C PRO A 140 2.61 -0.12 26.98
N GLU A 141 3.30 0.99 26.72
CA GLU A 141 3.81 1.88 27.77
C GLU A 141 2.87 3.05 28.01
N LEU A 142 2.53 3.30 29.28
CA LEU A 142 1.67 4.41 29.66
C LEU A 142 2.41 5.76 29.53
N ILE A 143 1.81 6.72 28.84
CA ILE A 143 2.28 8.09 28.70
C ILE A 143 1.30 9.03 29.44
N SER A 144 1.82 9.93 30.28
CA SER A 144 1.02 11.01 30.87
C SER A 144 0.77 12.13 29.86
N ASP A 145 -0.31 12.90 30.03
CA ASP A 145 -0.63 14.04 29.16
C ASP A 145 0.52 15.06 29.09
N THR A 146 1.18 15.30 30.23
CA THR A 146 2.35 16.19 30.31
C THR A 146 3.55 15.64 29.54
N TYR A 147 3.77 14.33 29.59
CA TYR A 147 4.88 13.69 28.89
C TYR A 147 4.58 13.59 27.39
N LEU A 148 3.32 13.40 26.98
CA LEU A 148 2.90 13.38 25.58
C LEU A 148 3.29 14.67 24.86
N ALA A 149 2.97 15.82 25.46
CA ALA A 149 3.28 17.12 24.86
C ALA A 149 4.79 17.29 24.66
N LEU A 150 5.59 16.90 25.67
CA LEU A 150 7.05 16.94 25.59
C LEU A 150 7.59 15.98 24.52
N PHE A 151 7.05 14.77 24.47
CA PHE A 151 7.43 13.74 23.50
C PHE A 151 7.15 14.18 22.06
N LEU A 152 5.96 14.71 21.79
CA LEU A 152 5.59 15.23 20.47
C LEU A 152 6.46 16.44 20.08
N ALA A 153 6.78 17.31 21.04
CA ALA A 153 7.67 18.46 20.82
C ALA A 153 9.12 18.02 20.53
N GLN A 154 9.62 16.98 21.21
CA GLN A 154 10.96 16.45 20.97
C GLN A 154 11.09 15.88 19.56
N LEU A 155 10.11 15.08 19.13
CA LEU A 155 10.04 14.59 17.75
C LEU A 155 10.04 15.75 16.73
N GLN A 156 9.51 16.92 17.10
CA GLN A 156 9.51 18.08 16.20
C GLN A 156 10.91 18.64 15.98
N GLN A 157 11.69 18.75 17.05
CA GLN A 157 13.04 19.30 16.98
C GLN A 157 14.01 18.37 16.27
N GLU A 158 13.80 17.05 16.39
CA GLU A 158 14.65 16.03 15.77
C GLU A 158 14.29 15.75 14.30
N GLY A 159 13.48 16.61 13.66
CA GLY A 159 13.12 16.47 12.24
C GLY A 159 12.21 15.28 11.93
N SER A 160 11.59 14.70 12.95
CA SER A 160 10.74 13.51 12.82
C SER A 160 9.33 13.87 12.39
N SER A 161 8.81 13.11 11.43
CA SER A 161 7.46 13.34 10.88
C SER A 161 6.41 12.79 11.82
N ARG A 162 5.43 13.62 12.18
CA ARG A 162 4.26 13.24 12.97
C ARG A 162 3.01 13.42 12.15
N ASN A 163 2.15 12.42 12.21
CA ASN A 163 0.88 12.44 11.56
C ASN A 163 -0.22 12.15 12.57
N VAL A 164 -1.31 12.88 12.48
CA VAL A 164 -2.51 12.68 13.25
C VAL A 164 -3.45 11.85 12.40
N SER A 165 -3.86 10.69 12.91
CA SER A 165 -4.96 9.94 12.29
C SER A 165 -6.26 10.55 12.81
N GLN A 166 -6.94 11.33 11.98
CA GLN A 166 -8.27 11.83 12.29
C GLN A 166 -9.33 10.93 11.65
N ASP A 167 -10.43 10.70 12.36
CA ASP A 167 -11.63 10.17 11.74
C ASP A 167 -12.09 11.19 10.71
N ILE A 168 -12.28 10.78 9.45
CA ILE A 168 -12.92 11.65 8.47
C ILE A 168 -14.30 11.99 9.05
N PRO A 169 -14.75 13.27 9.05
CA PRO A 169 -16.09 13.64 9.47
C PRO A 169 -17.13 13.09 8.49
N GLN A 170 -17.38 11.78 8.53
CA GLN A 170 -18.56 11.19 7.91
C GLN A 170 -19.70 11.47 8.87
N THR A 171 -20.50 12.47 8.49
CA THR A 171 -21.88 12.74 8.90
C THR A 171 -22.42 11.75 9.95
N SER A 172 -22.57 12.21 11.19
CA SER A 172 -23.47 11.62 12.20
C SER A 172 -23.44 10.08 12.36
N GLY A 173 -22.64 9.59 13.30
CA GLY A 173 -23.22 8.72 14.33
C GLY A 173 -23.07 7.20 14.24
N THR A 174 -22.10 6.66 13.50
CA THR A 174 -21.78 5.22 13.61
C THR A 174 -20.30 5.03 13.91
N HIS A 175 -20.00 4.68 15.15
CA HIS A 175 -18.78 3.96 15.49
C HIS A 175 -18.79 2.69 14.65
N LEU A 176 -18.07 2.69 13.52
CA LEU A 176 -17.99 1.52 12.65
C LEU A 176 -17.53 0.34 13.50
N THR A 177 -18.34 -0.71 13.53
CA THR A 177 -18.01 -1.92 14.27
C THR A 177 -16.80 -2.58 13.62
N SER A 178 -16.01 -3.32 14.41
CA SER A 178 -14.85 -4.08 13.88
C SER A 178 -15.26 -5.00 12.71
N GLU A 179 -16.49 -5.51 12.72
CA GLU A 179 -17.06 -6.32 11.63
C GLU A 179 -17.34 -5.52 10.36
N GLU A 180 -17.90 -4.31 10.46
CA GLU A 180 -18.13 -3.45 9.30
C GLU A 180 -16.81 -3.02 8.65
N LEU A 181 -15.81 -2.73 9.47
CA LEU A 181 -14.48 -2.38 8.98
C LEU A 181 -13.79 -3.57 8.32
N ARG A 182 -13.93 -4.76 8.89
CA ARG A 182 -13.45 -6.00 8.27
C ARG A 182 -14.14 -6.26 6.93
N LYS A 183 -15.46 -6.06 6.83
CA LYS A 183 -16.19 -6.15 5.55
C LYS A 183 -15.72 -5.13 4.53
N ARG A 184 -15.44 -3.88 4.94
CA ARG A 184 -14.89 -2.84 4.06
C ARG A 184 -13.51 -3.23 3.52
N ARG A 185 -12.64 -3.78 4.38
CA ARG A 185 -11.34 -4.34 4.00
C ARG A 185 -11.50 -5.45 2.97
N GLU A 186 -12.34 -6.45 3.27
CA GLU A 186 -12.60 -7.59 2.37
C GLU A 186 -13.09 -7.10 1.00
N ALA A 187 -14.05 -6.17 0.98
CA ALA A 187 -14.58 -5.60 -0.27
C ALA A 187 -13.55 -4.75 -1.04
N TYR A 188 -12.66 -4.03 -0.34
CA TYR A 188 -11.60 -3.25 -0.97
C TYR A 188 -10.62 -4.16 -1.71
N PHE A 189 -10.10 -5.19 -1.02
CA PHE A 189 -9.14 -6.12 -1.61
C PHE A 189 -9.77 -7.06 -2.64
N GLU A 190 -11.04 -7.43 -2.50
CA GLU A 190 -11.77 -8.20 -3.51
C GLU A 190 -11.94 -7.40 -4.81
N LYS A 191 -12.29 -6.11 -4.72
CA LYS A 191 -12.31 -5.21 -5.89
C LYS A 191 -10.94 -5.07 -6.53
N GLN A 192 -9.88 -5.03 -5.72
CA GLN A 192 -8.51 -4.91 -6.20
C GLN A 192 -8.07 -6.18 -6.97
N GLN A 193 -8.41 -7.38 -6.48
CA GLN A 193 -8.15 -8.65 -7.19
C GLN A 193 -8.91 -8.73 -8.53
N GLN A 194 -10.15 -8.24 -8.58
CA GLN A 194 -10.94 -8.18 -9.82
C GLN A 194 -10.38 -7.21 -10.86
N GLN A 195 -9.64 -6.17 -10.44
CA GLN A 195 -8.98 -5.24 -11.37
C GLN A 195 -7.66 -5.79 -11.92
N GLN A 196 -6.97 -6.65 -11.15
CA GLN A 196 -5.71 -7.27 -11.58
C GLN A 196 -5.90 -8.49 -12.50
N HIS A 197 -7.06 -9.15 -12.44
CA HIS A 197 -7.47 -10.19 -13.39
C HIS A 197 -8.69 -9.72 -14.19
N PRO A 198 -8.54 -9.23 -15.44
CA PRO A 198 -9.69 -9.11 -16.32
C PRO A 198 -10.35 -10.49 -16.40
N PRO A 199 -11.69 -10.61 -16.32
CA PRO A 199 -12.32 -11.89 -16.56
C PRO A 199 -11.91 -12.33 -17.96
N ALA A 200 -11.21 -13.46 -18.05
CA ALA A 200 -11.02 -14.16 -19.30
C ALA A 200 -12.41 -14.25 -19.93
N GLN A 201 -12.60 -13.55 -21.05
CA GLN A 201 -13.89 -13.40 -21.68
C GLN A 201 -14.51 -14.79 -21.84
N LEU A 202 -15.60 -15.02 -21.11
CA LEU A 202 -16.50 -16.15 -21.37
C LEU A 202 -16.93 -16.02 -22.83
N SER A 203 -16.36 -16.87 -23.67
CA SER A 203 -16.72 -17.02 -25.06
C SER A 203 -18.16 -17.51 -25.14
N HIS A 204 -19.09 -16.57 -25.30
CA HIS A 204 -20.43 -16.91 -25.76
C HIS A 204 -20.32 -17.53 -27.16
N PRO A 205 -20.91 -18.72 -27.42
CA PRO A 205 -21.02 -19.25 -28.76
C PRO A 205 -21.96 -18.34 -29.54
N ARG A 206 -21.41 -17.49 -30.41
CA ARG A 206 -22.19 -16.64 -31.30
C ARG A 206 -22.67 -17.50 -32.47
N GLU A 207 -23.96 -17.83 -32.49
CA GLU A 207 -24.61 -18.55 -33.59
C GLU A 207 -24.43 -17.79 -34.91
N ARG A 208 -23.92 -18.48 -35.94
CA ARG A 208 -23.78 -17.97 -37.31
C ARG A 208 -25.14 -17.98 -38.03
N PRO A 209 -25.46 -16.94 -38.81
CA PRO A 209 -26.22 -17.08 -40.03
C PRO A 209 -25.26 -17.17 -41.23
N THR A 210 -25.43 -18.23 -42.01
CA THR A 210 -24.84 -18.44 -43.33
C THR A 210 -25.28 -17.38 -44.33
N THR A 211 -24.33 -16.70 -45.00
CA THR A 211 -24.51 -16.25 -46.40
C THR A 211 -23.17 -16.29 -47.13
N SER A 212 -23.24 -16.69 -48.40
CA SER A 212 -22.16 -17.04 -49.31
C SER A 212 -21.65 -15.84 -50.14
N SER A 213 -20.51 -16.09 -50.81
CA SER A 213 -19.88 -15.33 -51.92
C SER A 213 -18.85 -14.29 -51.45
N GLY A 214 -17.62 -14.21 -51.94
CA GLY A 214 -16.94 -14.89 -53.05
C GLY A 214 -15.70 -14.05 -53.47
N ALA A 215 -14.55 -14.71 -53.61
CA ALA A 215 -13.40 -14.42 -54.47
C ALA A 215 -12.42 -13.23 -54.22
N LEU A 216 -11.14 -13.64 -54.04
CA LEU A 216 -9.87 -13.17 -54.64
C LEU A 216 -9.14 -11.93 -54.08
N GLY A 217 -7.88 -12.15 -53.70
CA GLY A 217 -6.84 -11.12 -53.53
C GLY A 217 -5.62 -11.59 -52.73
N SER A 218 -4.51 -11.87 -53.42
CA SER A 218 -3.21 -12.37 -52.93
C SER A 218 -2.36 -11.28 -52.23
N ASP A 219 -1.62 -11.61 -51.15
CA ASP A 219 -0.16 -11.41 -50.92
C ASP A 219 0.21 -11.70 -49.44
N PRO A 220 1.28 -12.46 -49.09
CA PRO A 220 1.63 -12.78 -47.72
C PRO A 220 2.74 -11.86 -47.19
N GLY A 221 2.37 -10.91 -46.33
CA GLY A 221 3.29 -10.26 -45.41
C GLY A 221 3.25 -10.99 -44.07
N ASP A 222 4.23 -11.86 -43.82
CA ASP A 222 4.42 -12.57 -42.54
C ASP A 222 4.66 -11.56 -41.40
N ALA A 223 3.57 -11.05 -40.84
CA ALA A 223 3.54 -10.48 -39.51
C ALA A 223 3.38 -11.67 -38.55
N MET A 224 4.46 -12.04 -37.86
CA MET A 224 4.43 -13.11 -36.86
C MET A 224 3.26 -12.88 -35.91
N SER A 225 2.42 -13.91 -35.73
CA SER A 225 1.28 -13.81 -34.82
C SER A 225 1.79 -13.60 -33.38
N GLU A 226 1.00 -12.95 -32.54
CA GLU A 226 1.35 -12.74 -31.12
C GLU A 226 1.66 -14.07 -30.41
N GLU A 227 1.05 -15.17 -30.87
CA GLU A 227 1.30 -16.53 -30.40
C GLU A 227 2.70 -17.03 -30.79
N ASP A 228 3.16 -16.75 -32.03
CA ASP A 228 4.53 -17.08 -32.45
C ASP A 228 5.58 -16.25 -31.68
N MET A 229 5.26 -14.99 -31.35
CA MET A 229 6.14 -14.13 -30.55
C MET A 229 6.27 -14.60 -29.10
N LEU A 230 5.16 -15.01 -28.49
CA LEU A 230 5.13 -15.62 -27.16
C LEU A 230 5.89 -16.96 -27.14
N GLN A 231 5.70 -17.78 -28.17
CA GLN A 231 6.36 -19.07 -28.27
C GLN A 231 7.87 -18.93 -28.50
N ALA A 232 8.30 -17.93 -29.27
CA ALA A 232 9.72 -17.57 -29.42
C ALA A 232 10.32 -17.08 -28.09
N ALA A 233 9.61 -16.23 -27.34
CA ALA A 233 10.08 -15.72 -26.05
C ALA A 233 10.23 -16.84 -25.00
N VAL A 234 9.29 -17.77 -24.93
CA VAL A 234 9.37 -18.94 -24.03
C VAL A 234 10.53 -19.85 -24.40
N THR A 235 10.74 -20.08 -25.70
CA THR A 235 11.83 -20.93 -26.19
C THR A 235 13.20 -20.31 -25.88
N MET A 236 13.36 -18.99 -26.06
CA MET A 236 14.59 -18.28 -25.70
C MET A 236 14.86 -18.32 -24.19
N SER A 237 13.84 -18.14 -23.36
CA SER A 237 13.98 -18.24 -21.89
C SER A 237 14.44 -19.63 -21.45
N LEU A 238 13.95 -20.70 -22.08
CA LEU A 238 14.37 -22.07 -21.80
C LEU A 238 15.79 -22.36 -22.29
N GLU A 239 16.23 -21.77 -23.41
CA GLU A 239 17.62 -21.89 -23.87
C GLU A 239 18.61 -21.11 -23.00
N VAL A 240 18.25 -19.92 -22.51
CA VAL A 240 19.09 -19.15 -21.57
C VAL A 240 19.28 -19.93 -20.27
N VAL A 241 18.21 -20.52 -19.73
CA VAL A 241 18.30 -21.37 -18.53
C VAL A 241 19.17 -22.60 -18.79
N ARG A 242 18.99 -23.26 -19.95
CA ARG A 242 19.79 -24.45 -20.32
C ARG A 242 21.28 -24.13 -20.52
N ASN A 243 21.60 -22.95 -21.03
CA ASN A 243 22.99 -22.51 -21.23
C ASN A 243 23.64 -22.09 -19.91
N ASN A 244 22.92 -21.45 -18.99
CA ASN A 244 23.42 -21.12 -17.66
C ASN A 244 23.79 -22.37 -16.83
N PHE A 245 23.02 -23.46 -16.94
CA PHE A 245 23.36 -24.73 -16.27
C PHE A 245 24.55 -25.48 -16.88
N LYS A 246 24.95 -25.18 -18.13
CA LYS A 246 26.16 -25.78 -18.74
C LYS A 246 27.44 -25.06 -18.35
N THR A 247 27.38 -23.79 -17.95
CA THR A 247 28.55 -22.98 -17.58
C THR A 247 28.99 -23.13 -16.12
N GLU A 248 28.11 -23.61 -15.23
CA GLU A 248 28.46 -23.85 -13.81
C GLU A 248 29.00 -25.27 -13.51
N GLY A 249 29.06 -26.16 -14.51
CA GLY A 249 29.54 -27.54 -14.35
C GLY A 249 31.04 -27.78 -14.60
N LYS A 250 31.85 -26.72 -14.82
CA LYS A 250 33.31 -26.84 -14.96
C LYS A 250 34.01 -25.69 -14.25
N LYS A 251 34.17 -25.81 -12.94
CA LYS A 251 35.38 -25.41 -12.21
C LYS A 251 35.36 -26.02 -10.82
#